data_AF-A0A533X6B9-F1
#
_entry.id   AF-A0A533X6B9-F1
#
_cell.length_a   1.000
_cell.length_b   1.000
_cell.length_c   1.000
_cell.angle_alpha   90.00
_cell.angle_beta   90.00
_cell.angle_gamma   90.00
#
_symmetry.space_group_name_H-M   'P 1'
#
loop_
_entity.id
_entity.type
_entity.pdbx_description
1 polymer ?
#
loop_
_entity_poly.entity_id
_entity_poly.type
_entity_poly.pdbx_seq_one_letter_code
_entity_poly.pdbx_strand_id
1 'polypeptide(L)'
;MSFVEEFAKGKEYERDDGGCAVTQTRTVKVAVVGASGYTGGELLRLIVGHPKMTLAVVTSEKSAGSPVSAVFPHLASLVPFSFESLAPEAIAARAEAVFFSLPHTKSFAPVAACLTAGKPVVDLSADYRLKNPHSYETWYQTTHPYPKLLEEAVYGLPELHRANGFSRLLPDRGDLATRSAGSQGTRPPGCHYHRCQVRHFGGRQEPRPPLSFPGGTRIRRGL
;
A
#
# COMPACT_ATOMS: atom_id res chain seq x y z
N MET A 1 -4.56 26.40 -8.04
CA MET A 1 -5.41 26.14 -6.85
C MET A 1 -5.54 24.63 -6.73
N SER A 2 -4.96 24.05 -5.68
CA SER A 2 -4.67 22.62 -5.59
C SER A 2 -5.91 21.80 -5.24
N PHE A 3 -6.14 20.72 -5.98
CA PHE A 3 -7.09 19.64 -5.71
C PHE A 3 -7.08 19.13 -4.24
N VAL A 4 -5.98 19.33 -3.50
CA VAL A 4 -5.87 19.09 -2.05
C VAL A 4 -6.85 19.93 -1.23
N GLU A 5 -7.09 21.18 -1.64
CA GLU A 5 -8.14 21.99 -1.03
C GLU A 5 -9.49 21.37 -1.31
N GLU A 6 -9.79 20.87 -2.50
CA GLU A 6 -11.09 20.25 -2.82
C GLU A 6 -11.29 18.89 -2.13
N PHE A 7 -10.22 18.11 -1.94
CA PHE A 7 -10.21 16.85 -1.18
C PHE A 7 -10.37 17.08 0.33
N ALA A 8 -9.91 18.22 0.86
CA ALA A 8 -10.14 18.66 2.24
C ALA A 8 -11.44 19.49 2.42
N LYS A 9 -11.96 20.09 1.34
CA LYS A 9 -13.13 20.97 1.29
C LYS A 9 -14.43 20.27 0.88
N GLY A 10 -14.48 18.94 0.77
CA GLY A 10 -15.79 18.27 0.69
C GLY A 10 -16.41 18.22 2.10
N LYS A 11 -17.35 19.04 2.54
CA LYS A 11 -18.09 20.21 2.04
C LYS A 11 -18.32 21.12 3.27
N GLU A 12 -18.74 22.36 3.04
CA GLU A 12 -19.12 23.37 4.02
C GLU A 12 -19.82 22.83 5.29
N TYR A 13 -19.45 23.41 6.43
CA TYR A 13 -20.14 23.29 7.69
C TYR A 13 -21.34 24.24 7.67
N GLU A 14 -22.47 23.79 7.13
CA GLU A 14 -23.76 24.46 7.38
C GLU A 14 -24.15 24.20 8.83
N ARG A 15 -24.19 25.28 9.63
CA ARG A 15 -24.87 25.28 10.92
C ARG A 15 -26.35 25.40 10.64
N ASP A 16 -27.03 24.27 10.60
CA ASP A 16 -28.48 24.24 10.64
C ASP A 16 -28.94 24.28 12.09
N ASP A 17 -29.48 25.45 12.45
CA ASP A 17 -30.15 25.73 13.70
C ASP A 17 -31.46 24.93 13.75
N GLY A 18 -31.42 23.70 14.26
CA GLY A 18 -32.60 22.94 14.67
C GLY A 18 -33.16 21.98 13.62
N GLY A 19 -32.69 20.72 13.67
CA GLY A 19 -33.30 19.59 12.98
C GLY A 19 -32.33 18.42 12.95
N CYS A 20 -32.80 17.20 13.26
CA CYS A 20 -31.99 15.99 13.20
C CYS A 20 -31.64 15.65 11.73
N ALA A 21 -30.67 16.34 11.15
CA ALA A 21 -30.16 16.07 9.81
C ALA A 21 -29.04 15.04 9.90
N VAL A 22 -29.27 13.85 9.36
CA VAL A 22 -28.22 12.83 9.15
C VAL A 22 -27.22 13.41 8.15
N THR A 23 -26.05 13.85 8.62
CA THR A 23 -24.97 14.31 7.75
C THR A 23 -24.55 13.16 6.83
N GLN A 24 -24.90 13.23 5.55
CA GLN A 24 -24.45 12.24 4.57
C GLN A 24 -22.94 12.36 4.37
N THR A 25 -22.16 11.50 5.01
CA THR A 25 -20.74 11.33 4.71
C THR A 25 -20.58 10.74 3.32
N ARG A 26 -20.12 11.54 2.36
CA ARG A 26 -19.71 11.04 1.02
C ARG A 26 -18.61 9.99 1.19
N THR A 27 -18.83 8.80 0.63
CA THR A 27 -17.84 7.73 0.58
C THR A 27 -16.98 7.85 -0.67
N VAL A 28 -15.68 7.59 -0.53
CA VAL A 28 -14.72 7.58 -1.64
C VAL A 28 -14.60 6.16 -2.17
N LYS A 29 -14.77 5.99 -3.48
CA LYS A 29 -14.58 4.70 -4.16
C LYS A 29 -13.09 4.41 -4.34
N VAL A 30 -12.62 3.30 -3.81
CA VAL A 30 -11.20 2.95 -3.83
C VAL A 30 -10.94 1.62 -4.54
N ALA A 31 -9.82 1.54 -5.25
CA ALA A 31 -9.33 0.31 -5.84
C ALA A 31 -8.12 -0.21 -5.07
N VAL A 32 -8.04 -1.53 -4.90
CA VAL A 32 -6.87 -2.21 -4.31
C VAL A 32 -6.24 -3.12 -5.34
N VAL A 33 -5.03 -2.76 -5.77
CA VAL A 33 -4.23 -3.49 -6.74
C VAL A 33 -3.25 -4.41 -6.04
N GLY A 34 -3.18 -5.68 -6.43
CA GLY A 34 -2.33 -6.65 -5.74
C GLY A 34 -2.91 -7.09 -4.39
N ALA A 35 -4.23 -7.15 -4.29
CA ALA A 35 -4.95 -7.38 -3.06
C ALA A 35 -4.76 -8.78 -2.46
N SER A 36 -4.31 -9.76 -3.26
CA SER A 36 -4.10 -11.14 -2.82
C SER A 36 -2.91 -11.32 -1.87
N GLY A 37 -1.98 -10.36 -1.77
CA GLY A 37 -0.88 -10.39 -0.81
C GLY A 37 -1.32 -10.02 0.61
N TYR A 38 -0.45 -10.24 1.61
CA TYR A 38 -0.75 -9.92 3.01
C TYR A 38 -1.12 -8.46 3.25
N THR A 39 -0.33 -7.52 2.73
CA THR A 39 -0.61 -6.09 2.86
C THR A 39 -1.93 -5.72 2.16
N GLY A 40 -2.19 -6.32 1.00
CA GLY A 40 -3.45 -6.17 0.27
C GLY A 40 -4.65 -6.67 1.07
N GLY A 41 -4.56 -7.86 1.67
CA GLY A 41 -5.60 -8.44 2.52
C GLY A 41 -5.89 -7.60 3.77
N GLU A 42 -4.85 -7.10 4.45
CA GLU A 42 -5.02 -6.17 5.56
C GLU A 42 -5.65 -4.86 5.13
N LEU A 43 -5.27 -4.33 3.95
CA LEU A 43 -5.88 -3.13 3.41
C LEU A 43 -7.37 -3.35 3.10
N LEU A 44 -7.75 -4.51 2.54
CA LEU A 44 -9.17 -4.86 2.35
C LEU A 44 -9.91 -4.86 3.69
N ARG A 45 -9.33 -5.50 4.72
CA ARG A 45 -9.91 -5.55 6.08
C ARG A 45 -10.11 -4.14 6.66
N LEU A 46 -9.14 -3.24 6.48
CA LEU A 46 -9.22 -1.86 6.94
C LEU A 46 -10.28 -1.05 6.18
N ILE A 47 -10.33 -1.18 4.85
CA ILE A 47 -11.27 -0.43 4.00
C ILE A 47 -12.72 -0.82 4.30
N VAL A 48 -13.02 -2.12 4.48
CA VAL A 48 -14.40 -2.55 4.77
C VAL A 48 -14.93 -1.96 6.09
N GLY A 49 -14.05 -1.74 7.07
CA GLY A 49 -14.41 -1.09 8.33
C GLY A 49 -14.41 0.43 8.28
N HIS A 50 -14.06 1.07 7.15
CA HIS A 50 -13.81 2.51 7.10
C HIS A 50 -15.07 3.30 6.67
N PRO A 51 -15.58 4.23 7.48
CA PRO A 51 -16.89 4.88 7.25
C PRO A 51 -16.93 5.81 6.03
N LYS A 52 -15.76 6.19 5.48
CA LYS A 52 -15.66 7.10 4.33
C LYS A 52 -15.03 6.47 3.09
N MET A 53 -14.83 5.15 3.08
CA MET A 53 -14.26 4.44 1.92
C MET A 53 -15.13 3.27 1.54
N THR A 54 -15.17 2.96 0.24
CA THR A 54 -15.89 1.80 -0.28
C THR A 54 -15.07 1.16 -1.39
N LEU A 55 -14.94 -0.17 -1.37
CA LEU A 55 -14.24 -0.91 -2.41
C LEU A 55 -15.01 -0.80 -3.72
N ALA A 56 -14.29 -0.49 -4.80
CA ALA A 56 -14.83 -0.46 -6.16
C ALA A 56 -14.21 -1.55 -7.04
N VAL A 57 -12.90 -1.79 -6.88
CA VAL A 57 -12.14 -2.77 -7.68
C VAL A 57 -11.10 -3.44 -6.80
N VAL A 58 -10.95 -4.76 -6.95
CA VAL A 58 -9.95 -5.55 -6.26
C VAL A 58 -9.21 -6.39 -7.30
N THR A 59 -7.89 -6.26 -7.42
CA THR A 59 -7.13 -6.96 -8.47
C THR A 59 -6.06 -7.91 -7.92
N SER A 60 -5.82 -8.99 -8.65
CA SER A 60 -4.73 -9.94 -8.40
C SER A 60 -4.41 -10.69 -9.69
N GLU A 61 -3.18 -10.59 -10.19
CA GLU A 61 -2.75 -11.33 -11.39
C GLU A 61 -2.81 -12.85 -11.19
N LYS A 62 -2.39 -13.34 -10.02
CA LYS A 62 -2.32 -14.79 -9.73
C LYS A 62 -3.67 -15.42 -9.42
N SER A 63 -4.67 -14.61 -9.09
CA SER A 63 -5.98 -15.08 -8.60
C SER A 63 -7.14 -14.50 -9.40
N ALA A 64 -6.87 -13.91 -10.56
CA ALA A 64 -7.87 -13.29 -11.41
C ALA A 64 -9.03 -14.28 -11.69
N GLY A 65 -10.26 -13.80 -11.56
CA GLY A 65 -11.48 -14.60 -11.71
C GLY A 65 -11.91 -15.36 -10.45
N SER A 66 -11.05 -15.51 -9.44
CA SER A 66 -11.41 -16.16 -8.17
C SER A 66 -12.06 -15.16 -7.19
N PRO A 67 -13.01 -15.61 -6.35
CA PRO A 67 -13.57 -14.76 -5.30
C PRO A 67 -12.51 -14.44 -4.24
N VAL A 68 -12.60 -13.26 -3.62
CA VAL A 68 -11.69 -12.85 -2.53
C VAL A 68 -11.72 -13.86 -1.38
N SER A 69 -12.88 -14.45 -1.10
CA SER A 69 -13.08 -15.48 -0.07
C SER A 69 -12.25 -16.75 -0.29
N ALA A 70 -11.85 -17.07 -1.51
CA ALA A 70 -11.00 -18.23 -1.80
C ALA A 70 -9.57 -18.03 -1.27
N VAL A 71 -9.07 -16.79 -1.26
CA VAL A 71 -7.74 -16.44 -0.75
C VAL A 71 -7.81 -16.02 0.72
N PHE A 72 -8.88 -15.29 1.10
CA PHE A 72 -9.10 -14.80 2.46
C PHE A 72 -10.48 -15.22 2.98
N PRO A 73 -10.62 -16.45 3.50
CA PRO A 73 -11.91 -16.96 4.00
C PRO A 73 -12.51 -16.10 5.12
N HIS A 74 -11.66 -15.46 5.94
CA HIS A 74 -12.07 -14.57 7.02
C HIS A 74 -12.70 -13.25 6.52
N LEU A 75 -12.56 -12.90 5.24
CA LEU A 75 -13.19 -11.73 4.61
C LEU A 75 -14.43 -12.09 3.79
N ALA A 76 -14.86 -13.35 3.78
CA ALA A 76 -15.88 -13.83 2.85
C ALA A 76 -17.24 -13.11 2.95
N SER A 77 -17.70 -12.77 4.15
CA SER A 77 -18.95 -12.04 4.38
C SER A 77 -18.81 -10.52 4.24
N LEU A 78 -17.58 -10.02 4.17
CA LEU A 78 -17.25 -8.60 4.25
C LEU A 78 -16.83 -8.03 2.88
N VAL A 79 -16.23 -8.85 2.02
CA VAL A 79 -15.71 -8.46 0.70
C VAL A 79 -16.34 -9.37 -0.36
N PRO A 80 -17.56 -9.04 -0.85
CA PRO A 80 -18.22 -9.80 -1.91
C PRO A 80 -17.66 -9.44 -3.31
N PHE A 81 -16.34 -9.42 -3.45
CA PHE A 81 -15.64 -9.11 -4.70
C PHE A 81 -14.90 -10.34 -5.21
N SER A 82 -14.70 -10.38 -6.52
CA SER A 82 -13.74 -11.28 -7.16
C SER A 82 -12.52 -10.50 -7.61
N PHE A 83 -11.37 -11.17 -7.64
CA PHE A 83 -10.16 -10.55 -8.16
C PHE A 83 -10.29 -10.34 -9.67
N GLU A 84 -10.01 -9.13 -10.12
CA GLU A 84 -9.89 -8.79 -11.53
C GLU A 84 -8.40 -8.74 -11.95
N SER A 85 -8.14 -8.82 -13.26
CA SER A 85 -6.81 -8.55 -13.81
C SER A 85 -6.50 -7.05 -13.74
N LEU A 86 -5.21 -6.70 -13.67
CA LEU A 86 -4.77 -5.31 -13.60
C LEU A 86 -4.98 -4.59 -14.94
N ALA A 87 -5.99 -3.73 -14.98
CA ALA A 87 -6.27 -2.84 -16.11
C ALA A 87 -6.38 -1.38 -15.60
N PRO A 88 -5.28 -0.58 -15.65
CA PRO A 88 -5.23 0.77 -15.08
C PRO A 88 -6.34 1.70 -15.56
N GLU A 89 -6.73 1.63 -16.83
CA GLU A 89 -7.76 2.45 -17.45
C GLU A 89 -9.15 2.10 -16.87
N ALA A 90 -9.45 0.80 -16.75
CA ALA A 90 -10.70 0.32 -16.17
C ALA A 90 -10.79 0.59 -14.67
N ILE A 91 -9.64 0.59 -13.97
CA ILE A 91 -9.55 0.98 -12.57
C ILE A 91 -9.81 2.48 -12.42
N ALA A 92 -9.17 3.31 -13.24
CA ALA A 92 -9.35 4.76 -13.21
C ALA A 92 -10.80 5.17 -13.52
N ALA A 93 -11.51 4.44 -14.38
CA ALA A 93 -12.92 4.72 -14.65
C ALA A 93 -13.84 4.47 -13.45
N ARG A 94 -13.50 3.52 -12.57
CA ARG A 94 -14.38 3.04 -11.49
C ARG A 94 -13.99 3.54 -10.10
N ALA A 95 -12.74 3.93 -9.90
CA ALA A 95 -12.21 4.36 -8.62
C ALA A 95 -11.82 5.86 -8.61
N GLU A 96 -11.99 6.46 -7.43
CA GLU A 96 -11.56 7.82 -7.10
C GLU A 96 -10.15 7.84 -6.51
N ALA A 97 -9.70 6.75 -5.86
CA ALA A 97 -8.33 6.58 -5.40
C ALA A 97 -7.85 5.13 -5.57
N VAL A 98 -6.53 4.93 -5.73
CA VAL A 98 -5.96 3.60 -5.99
C VAL A 98 -4.84 3.29 -5.00
N PHE A 99 -4.92 2.13 -4.38
CA PHE A 99 -3.88 1.57 -3.53
C PHE A 99 -3.16 0.44 -4.25
N PHE A 100 -1.84 0.45 -4.28
CA PHE A 100 -1.03 -0.63 -4.84
C PHE A 100 -0.36 -1.41 -3.72
N SER A 101 -0.53 -2.72 -3.71
CA SER A 101 0.16 -3.66 -2.81
C SER A 101 0.95 -4.65 -3.66
N LEU A 102 1.66 -4.14 -4.66
CA LEU A 102 2.42 -4.97 -5.60
C LEU A 102 3.81 -5.28 -5.04
N PRO A 103 4.40 -6.41 -5.46
CA PRO A 103 5.82 -6.65 -5.25
C PRO A 103 6.65 -5.52 -5.86
N HIS A 104 7.81 -5.27 -5.27
CA HIS A 104 8.80 -4.35 -5.78
C HIS A 104 9.06 -4.55 -7.28
N THR A 105 9.24 -3.46 -8.02
CA THR A 105 9.37 -3.31 -9.48
C THR A 105 8.08 -3.50 -10.30
N LYS A 106 7.00 -4.00 -9.70
CA LYS A 106 5.74 -4.25 -10.44
C LYS A 106 4.80 -3.05 -10.41
N SER A 107 5.06 -2.05 -9.58
CA SER A 107 4.22 -0.85 -9.43
C SER A 107 4.56 0.23 -10.44
N PHE A 108 5.77 0.25 -11.03
CA PHE A 108 6.23 1.32 -11.91
C PHE A 108 5.19 1.78 -12.94
N ALA A 109 4.89 0.95 -13.94
CA ALA A 109 4.00 1.32 -15.03
C ALA A 109 2.54 1.49 -14.61
N PRO A 110 1.94 0.59 -13.80
CA PRO A 110 0.55 0.74 -13.37
C PRO A 110 0.28 2.03 -12.59
N VAL A 111 1.22 2.41 -11.72
CA VAL A 111 1.13 3.65 -10.95
C VAL A 111 1.22 4.88 -11.86
N ALA A 112 2.18 4.89 -12.78
CA ALA A 112 2.31 5.98 -13.76
C ALA A 112 1.05 6.14 -14.61
N ALA A 113 0.41 5.04 -15.01
CA ALA A 113 -0.83 5.05 -15.77
C ALA A 113 -2.00 5.66 -14.96
N CYS A 114 -2.18 5.25 -13.70
CA CYS A 114 -3.22 5.82 -12.84
C CYS A 114 -3.01 7.32 -12.56
N LEU A 115 -1.76 7.75 -12.36
CA LEU A 115 -1.42 9.17 -12.20
C LEU A 115 -1.69 9.97 -13.47
N THR A 116 -1.38 9.42 -14.64
CA THR A 116 -1.68 10.05 -15.94
C THR A 116 -3.19 10.21 -16.14
N ALA A 117 -3.99 9.26 -15.63
CA ALA A 117 -5.45 9.34 -15.59
C ALA A 117 -6.00 10.29 -14.50
N GLY A 118 -5.13 11.05 -13.81
CA GLY A 118 -5.52 12.02 -12.78
C GLY A 118 -6.00 11.40 -11.48
N LYS A 119 -5.66 10.13 -11.21
CA LYS A 119 -6.10 9.44 -10.00
C LYS A 119 -5.05 9.55 -8.89
N PRO A 120 -5.44 9.89 -7.65
CA PRO A 120 -4.54 9.82 -6.51
C PRO A 120 -4.15 8.36 -6.25
N VAL A 121 -2.85 8.16 -6.01
CA VAL A 121 -2.25 6.84 -5.83
C VAL A 121 -1.49 6.76 -4.51
N VAL A 122 -1.70 5.65 -3.80
CA VAL A 122 -0.91 5.21 -2.65
C VAL A 122 -0.24 3.90 -3.06
N ASP A 123 1.09 3.85 -3.05
CA ASP A 123 1.84 2.64 -3.41
C ASP A 123 2.45 2.05 -2.16
N LEU A 124 2.09 0.85 -1.74
CA LEU A 124 2.63 0.24 -0.54
C LEU A 124 4.02 -0.41 -0.76
N SER A 125 4.49 -0.42 -2.01
CA SER A 125 5.79 -0.96 -2.36
C SER A 125 6.95 0.00 -2.01
N ALA A 126 8.16 -0.38 -2.44
CA ALA A 126 9.34 0.45 -2.32
C ALA A 126 9.65 1.31 -3.56
N ASP A 127 8.88 1.15 -4.63
CA ASP A 127 9.22 1.64 -5.96
C ASP A 127 9.33 3.17 -6.02
N TYR A 128 8.46 3.87 -5.30
CA TYR A 128 8.43 5.33 -5.25
C TYR A 128 8.96 5.92 -3.92
N ARG A 129 9.70 5.12 -3.12
CA ARG A 129 10.26 5.55 -1.81
C ARG A 129 11.36 6.57 -1.91
N LEU A 130 12.27 6.36 -2.86
CA LEU A 130 13.53 7.08 -2.92
C LEU A 130 13.43 8.20 -3.96
N LYS A 131 13.71 9.43 -3.53
CA LYS A 131 13.72 10.61 -4.40
C LYS A 131 14.82 10.56 -5.45
N ASN A 132 15.99 10.08 -5.06
CA ASN A 132 17.16 10.04 -5.93
C ASN A 132 17.19 8.73 -6.74
N PRO A 133 17.11 8.79 -8.08
CA PRO A 133 17.17 7.60 -8.94
C PRO A 133 18.46 6.78 -8.77
N HIS A 134 19.59 7.42 -8.50
CA HIS A 134 20.87 6.72 -8.30
C HIS A 134 20.88 5.95 -6.98
N SER A 135 20.31 6.52 -5.92
CA SER A 135 20.10 5.79 -4.66
C SER A 135 19.17 4.60 -4.88
N TYR A 136 18.11 4.78 -5.67
CA TYR A 136 17.21 3.68 -6.02
C TYR A 136 17.97 2.53 -6.69
N GLU A 137 18.74 2.81 -7.73
CA GLU A 137 19.53 1.81 -8.45
C GLU A 137 20.55 1.11 -7.54
N THR A 138 21.20 1.86 -6.64
CA THR A 138 22.15 1.30 -5.67
C THR A 138 21.51 0.24 -4.77
N TRP A 139 20.32 0.53 -4.23
CA TRP A 139 19.66 -0.37 -3.27
C TRP A 139 18.85 -1.48 -3.92
N TYR A 140 18.25 -1.20 -5.07
CA TYR A 140 17.29 -2.07 -5.72
C TYR A 140 17.84 -2.76 -6.97
N GLN A 141 19.08 -2.45 -7.37
CA GLN A 141 19.78 -3.09 -8.48
C GLN A 141 18.96 -3.03 -9.78
N THR A 142 18.18 -1.97 -9.94
CA THR A 142 17.28 -1.74 -11.08
C THR A 142 17.14 -0.24 -11.29
N THR A 143 17.28 0.22 -12.54
CA THR A 143 17.07 1.62 -12.89
C THR A 143 15.57 1.95 -12.82
N HIS A 144 15.22 3.04 -12.13
CA HIS A 144 13.82 3.47 -12.05
C HIS A 144 13.36 4.12 -13.36
N PRO A 145 12.30 3.62 -14.04
CA PRO A 145 11.91 4.09 -15.37
C PRO A 145 11.24 5.48 -15.36
N TYR A 146 10.73 5.93 -14.21
CA TYR A 146 10.01 7.20 -14.08
C TYR A 146 10.66 8.16 -13.06
N PRO A 147 11.86 8.71 -13.34
CA PRO A 147 12.58 9.57 -12.40
C PRO A 147 11.80 10.83 -12.01
N LYS A 148 11.07 11.43 -12.95
CA LYS A 148 10.21 12.61 -12.66
C LYS A 148 9.12 12.29 -11.62
N LEU A 149 8.57 11.09 -11.63
CA LEU A 149 7.56 10.69 -10.66
C LEU A 149 8.16 10.49 -9.26
N LEU A 150 9.45 10.13 -9.15
CA LEU A 150 10.13 10.06 -7.85
C LEU A 150 10.19 11.45 -7.19
N GLU A 151 10.45 12.50 -7.96
CA GLU A 151 10.46 13.89 -7.46
C GLU A 151 9.09 14.35 -6.96
N GLU A 152 8.01 13.85 -7.55
CA GLU A 152 6.64 14.16 -7.15
C GLU A 152 6.16 13.33 -5.94
N ALA A 153 6.74 12.14 -5.72
CA ALA A 153 6.28 11.19 -4.70
C ALA A 153 6.42 11.67 -3.25
N VAL A 154 5.38 11.68 -2.44
CA VAL A 154 5.49 12.10 -1.02
C VAL A 154 5.67 10.87 -0.15
N TYR A 155 6.62 10.85 0.77
CA TYR A 155 6.78 9.67 1.63
C TYR A 155 5.61 9.51 2.61
N GLY A 156 5.13 8.27 2.83
CA GLY A 156 3.96 7.90 3.64
C GLY A 156 4.10 8.08 5.15
N LEU A 157 4.60 9.23 5.60
CA LEU A 157 4.89 9.55 7.00
C LEU A 157 4.15 10.82 7.42
N PRO A 158 2.86 10.72 7.84
CA PRO A 158 2.01 11.88 8.09
C PRO A 158 2.53 12.79 9.18
N GLU A 159 3.29 12.26 10.15
CA GLU A 159 3.91 13.04 11.22
C GLU A 159 4.98 14.02 10.70
N LEU A 160 5.64 13.70 9.57
CA LEU A 160 6.63 14.60 8.95
C LEU A 160 6.07 15.37 7.75
N HIS A 161 5.08 14.82 7.06
CA HIS A 161 4.62 15.33 5.76
C HIS A 161 3.16 15.82 5.76
N ARG A 162 2.58 16.10 6.94
CA ARG A 162 1.19 16.57 7.08
C ARG A 162 0.85 17.76 6.18
N ALA A 163 1.77 18.71 6.04
CA ALA A 163 1.61 19.92 5.25
C ALA A 163 1.67 19.69 3.73
N ASN A 164 2.30 18.60 3.29
CA ASN A 164 2.55 18.33 1.87
C ASN A 164 1.41 17.58 1.18
N GLY A 165 0.37 17.21 1.95
CA GLY A 165 -0.78 16.45 1.45
C GLY A 165 -0.43 14.99 1.11
N PHE A 166 -1.41 14.10 1.23
CA PHE A 166 -1.26 12.66 0.95
C PHE A 166 -1.23 12.31 -0.56
N SER A 167 -1.08 13.29 -1.45
CA SER A 167 -1.80 13.25 -2.72
C SER A 167 -1.01 12.82 -3.96
N ARG A 168 0.20 12.25 -3.87
CA ARG A 168 0.94 12.01 -5.14
C ARG A 168 1.96 10.89 -5.15
N LEU A 169 1.61 9.69 -4.70
CA LEU A 169 2.49 8.53 -4.45
C LEU A 169 2.94 8.53 -3.01
N LEU A 170 2.26 7.74 -2.18
CA LEU A 170 2.74 7.43 -0.85
C LEU A 170 3.24 6.00 -0.86
N PRO A 171 4.56 5.77 -0.98
CA PRO A 171 5.19 4.55 -0.49
C PRO A 171 4.73 4.21 0.94
N ASP A 172 4.17 3.02 1.16
CA ASP A 172 3.94 2.50 2.51
C ASP A 172 5.26 2.32 3.24
N ARG A 173 5.20 2.38 4.56
CA ARG A 173 6.35 2.21 5.42
C ARG A 173 6.69 0.73 5.48
N GLY A 174 7.83 0.37 4.91
CA GLY A 174 8.46 -0.91 5.24
C GLY A 174 8.73 -0.98 6.74
N ASP A 175 8.30 -2.07 7.39
CA ASP A 175 8.34 -2.34 8.85
C ASP A 175 9.72 -2.12 9.51
N LEU A 176 10.80 -2.14 8.73
CA LEU A 176 12.17 -1.92 9.20
C LEU A 176 12.58 -0.45 9.34
N ALA A 177 12.02 0.46 8.55
CA ALA A 177 12.46 1.87 8.48
C ALA A 177 11.95 2.71 9.66
N THR A 178 10.80 2.37 10.23
CA THR A 178 10.19 3.04 11.40
C THR A 178 10.98 2.80 12.68
N ARG A 179 11.55 1.60 12.84
CA ARG A 179 12.27 1.23 14.07
C ARG A 179 13.63 1.94 14.21
N SER A 180 14.25 2.33 13.10
CA SER A 180 15.46 3.16 13.11
C SER A 180 15.15 4.65 13.28
N ALA A 181 14.06 5.14 12.68
CA ALA A 181 13.67 6.56 12.73
C ALA A 181 13.19 7.03 14.11
N GLY A 182 12.50 6.17 14.89
CA GLY A 182 11.99 6.52 16.23
C GLY A 182 13.06 6.74 17.32
N SER A 183 14.35 6.59 17.00
CA SER A 183 15.46 6.74 17.96
C SER A 183 16.31 8.00 17.76
N GLN A 184 15.96 8.86 16.79
CA GLN A 184 16.78 10.02 16.43
C GLN A 184 16.46 11.26 17.29
N GLY A 185 16.78 11.17 18.58
CA GLY A 185 17.16 12.34 19.37
C GLY A 185 18.65 12.62 19.15
N THR A 186 18.99 13.87 18.84
CA THR A 186 20.34 14.44 18.60
C THR A 186 21.52 13.56 19.04
N ARG A 187 22.22 12.91 18.10
CA ARG A 187 23.39 12.06 18.39
C ARG A 187 24.54 12.23 17.38
N PRO A 188 25.79 12.09 17.82
CA PRO A 188 26.99 12.37 17.02
C PRO A 188 27.24 11.31 15.93
N PRO A 189 28.03 11.63 14.88
CA PRO A 189 28.24 10.74 13.75
C PRO A 189 29.14 9.55 14.14
N GLY A 190 28.58 8.35 14.09
CA GLY A 190 29.30 7.09 14.31
C GLY A 190 28.40 5.90 13.95
N CYS A 191 28.95 4.95 13.20
CA CYS A 191 28.26 3.80 12.61
C CYS A 191 27.24 3.13 13.55
N HIS A 192 25.97 3.07 13.13
CA HIS A 192 24.87 2.48 13.90
C HIS A 192 24.58 1.05 13.45
N TYR A 193 24.67 0.09 14.37
CA TYR A 193 24.21 -1.27 14.14
C TYR A 193 22.81 -1.45 14.74
N HIS A 194 21.78 -1.57 13.90
CA HIS A 194 20.42 -1.85 14.34
C HIS A 194 20.10 -3.34 14.19
N ARG A 195 20.07 -4.07 15.31
CA ARG A 195 19.55 -5.44 15.34
C ARG A 195 18.03 -5.41 15.44
N CYS A 196 17.35 -5.49 14.29
CA CYS A 196 15.89 -5.61 14.26
C CYS A 196 15.49 -7.10 14.29
N GLN A 197 14.81 -7.54 15.35
CA GLN A 197 14.09 -8.82 15.33
C GLN A 197 12.77 -8.61 14.59
N VAL A 198 12.65 -9.20 13.41
CA VAL A 198 11.44 -9.19 12.56
C VAL A 198 10.69 -10.49 12.80
N ARG A 199 9.42 -10.43 13.24
CA ARG A 199 8.54 -11.60 13.21
C ARG A 199 8.31 -11.98 11.74
N HIS A 200 8.17 -13.25 11.41
CA HIS A 200 8.20 -13.79 10.03
C HIS A 200 7.12 -13.25 9.06
N PHE A 201 6.28 -12.31 9.50
CA PHE A 201 5.26 -11.62 8.71
C PHE A 201 5.81 -10.78 7.55
N GLY A 202 7.09 -10.38 7.56
CA GLY A 202 7.73 -9.67 6.44
C GLY A 202 8.05 -10.56 5.22
N GLY A 203 7.71 -11.85 5.25
CA GLY A 203 7.94 -12.80 4.16
C GLY A 203 6.85 -12.72 3.08
N ARG A 204 7.24 -12.96 1.82
CA ARG A 204 6.29 -13.15 0.71
C ARG A 204 5.35 -14.32 1.00
N GLN A 205 4.10 -14.22 0.53
CA GLN A 205 3.14 -15.33 0.48
C GLN A 205 3.46 -16.36 -0.63
N GLU A 206 4.63 -16.24 -1.27
CA GLU A 206 5.13 -17.21 -2.24
C GLU A 206 5.72 -18.41 -1.49
N PRO A 207 5.39 -19.65 -1.88
CA PRO A 207 6.02 -20.83 -1.31
C PRO A 207 7.52 -20.76 -1.58
N ARG A 208 8.31 -20.59 -0.52
CA ARG A 208 9.76 -20.78 -0.61
C ARG A 208 10.06 -22.27 -0.53
N PRO A 209 11.08 -22.77 -1.23
CA PRO A 209 11.60 -24.10 -0.95
C PRO A 209 11.94 -24.19 0.55
N PRO A 210 11.69 -25.33 1.21
CA PRO A 210 11.97 -25.48 2.62
C PRO A 210 13.45 -25.19 2.87
N LEU A 211 13.74 -24.39 3.91
CA LEU A 211 15.10 -24.17 4.36
C LEU A 211 15.67 -25.53 4.79
N SER A 212 16.58 -26.09 3.99
CA SER A 212 17.37 -27.25 4.37
C SER A 212 18.30 -26.82 5.51
N PHE A 213 17.98 -27.24 6.73
CA PHE A 213 18.92 -27.13 7.85
C PHE A 213 20.03 -28.16 7.64
N PRO A 214 21.31 -27.75 7.50
CA PRO A 214 22.40 -28.71 7.53
C PRO A 214 22.57 -29.19 8.97
N GLY A 215 22.30 -30.47 9.21
CA GLY A 215 22.54 -31.13 10.50
C GLY A 215 21.29 -31.32 11.35
N GLY A 216 20.43 -32.26 10.95
CA GLY A 216 19.41 -32.85 11.83
C GLY A 216 19.64 -34.35 11.95
N THR A 217 20.17 -34.79 13.08
CA THR A 217 20.36 -36.21 13.40
C THR A 217 19.04 -36.96 13.28
N ARG A 218 18.96 -37.95 12.37
CA ARG A 218 17.83 -38.90 12.31
C ARG A 218 17.79 -39.69 13.61
N ILE A 219 16.82 -39.40 14.48
CA ILE A 219 16.41 -40.37 15.51
C ILE A 219 15.65 -41.48 14.77
N ARG A 220 16.29 -42.64 14.61
CA ARG A 220 15.60 -43.87 14.21
C ARG A 220 14.64 -44.25 15.35
N ARG A 221 13.33 -44.20 15.10
CA ARG A 221 12.39 -44.97 15.92
C ARG A 221 12.50 -46.43 15.47
N GLY A 222 13.03 -47.27 16.37
CA GLY A 222 12.88 -48.71 16.28
C GLY A 222 11.42 -49.11 16.48
N LEU A 223 11.03 -50.19 15.80
CA LEU A 223 9.76 -50.90 15.97
C LEU A 223 9.62 -51.43 17.41
#